data_AF-A0A382EJ14-F1
#
_entry.id   AF-A0A382EJ14-F1
#
_cell.length_a   1.000
_cell.length_b   1.000
_cell.length_c   1.000
_cell.angle_alpha   90.00
_cell.angle_beta   90.00
_cell.angle_gamma   90.00
#
_symmetry.space_group_name_H-M   'P 1'
#
loop_
_entity.id
_entity.type
_entity.pdbx_description
1 polymer ?
#
loop_
_entity_poly.entity_id
_entity_poly.type
_entity_poly.pdbx_seq_one_letter_code
_entity_poly.pdbx_strand_id
1 'polypeptide(L)'
;MNSKHNLNITIIHEDPFNHFESEKFSYTLNKKIKNIYNLQQGTNSNLLLEFSNEEYAIYKPELGERPLYDFPSGCLYKREYASYIFSLLLGWPNIPPTFIVNIDPYGHGSIQKIIFNKGLNYFDLLKIKTNDFFKFAIFDYLINNADRKGGHCILDDEN
;
A
#
# COMPACT_ATOMS: atom_id res chain seq x y z
N MET A 1 18.85 -15.82 12.78
CA MET A 1 19.09 -16.90 11.81
C MET A 1 18.53 -16.42 10.48
N ASN A 2 19.39 -15.94 9.57
CA ASN A 2 18.99 -15.47 8.24
C ASN A 2 18.92 -16.67 7.30
N SER A 3 17.81 -17.40 7.32
CA SER A 3 17.45 -18.22 6.17
C SER A 3 17.22 -17.26 5.00
N LYS A 4 18.02 -17.41 3.94
CA LYS A 4 17.74 -16.82 2.63
C LYS A 4 16.46 -17.48 2.12
N HIS A 5 15.30 -17.05 2.63
CA HIS A 5 14.03 -17.45 2.05
C HIS A 5 13.93 -16.76 0.70
N ASN A 6 14.11 -17.53 -0.38
CA ASN A 6 13.58 -17.15 -1.68
C ASN A 6 12.06 -17.23 -1.55
N LEU A 7 11.45 -16.20 -0.98
CA LEU A 7 10.00 -16.05 -1.01
C LEU A 7 9.61 -15.71 -2.44
N ASN A 8 8.65 -16.44 -2.97
CA ASN A 8 8.07 -16.13 -4.27
C ASN A 8 6.79 -15.32 -4.03
N ILE A 9 6.63 -14.25 -4.78
CA ILE A 9 5.40 -13.47 -4.83
C ILE A 9 4.60 -13.97 -6.02
N THR A 10 3.37 -14.42 -5.79
CA THR A 10 2.41 -14.71 -6.85
C THR A 10 1.38 -13.60 -6.88
N ILE A 11 1.32 -12.85 -7.98
CA ILE A 11 0.32 -11.80 -8.20
C ILE A 11 -1.02 -12.46 -8.52
N ILE A 12 -2.07 -12.08 -7.80
CA ILE A 12 -3.44 -12.58 -7.96
C ILE A 12 -4.30 -11.51 -8.62
N HIS A 13 -4.19 -10.27 -8.15
CA HIS A 13 -4.87 -9.12 -8.74
C HIS A 13 -3.91 -7.95 -8.81
N GLU A 14 -3.67 -7.45 -10.03
CA GLU A 14 -2.91 -6.22 -10.28
C GLU A 14 -3.83 -5.11 -10.82
N ASP A 15 -3.23 -4.02 -11.28
CA ASP A 15 -3.93 -2.95 -12.01
C ASP A 15 -4.44 -3.48 -13.36
N PRO A 16 -5.76 -3.51 -13.60
CA PRO A 16 -6.34 -4.00 -14.85
C PRO A 16 -6.23 -3.00 -16.01
N PHE A 17 -5.78 -1.77 -15.77
CA PHE A 17 -5.72 -0.68 -16.74
C PHE A 17 -4.31 -0.41 -17.29
N ASN A 18 -3.29 -1.16 -16.82
CA ASN A 18 -1.90 -1.06 -17.26
C ASN A 18 -1.31 0.36 -17.11
N HIS A 19 -1.51 1.02 -15.96
CA HIS A 19 -0.83 2.29 -15.71
C HIS A 19 0.68 2.06 -15.59
N PHE A 20 1.46 3.02 -16.09
CA PHE A 20 2.93 2.91 -16.15
C PHE A 20 3.59 2.65 -14.79
N GLU A 21 3.13 3.31 -13.73
CA GLU A 21 3.65 3.08 -12.37
C GLU A 21 3.32 1.68 -11.83
N SER A 22 2.19 1.12 -12.26
CA SER A 22 1.77 -0.26 -11.93
C SER A 22 2.67 -1.27 -12.62
N GLU A 23 2.98 -1.06 -13.91
CA GLU A 23 3.89 -1.92 -14.67
C GLU A 23 5.30 -1.94 -14.07
N LYS A 24 5.82 -0.76 -13.69
CA LYS A 24 7.08 -0.66 -12.94
C LYS A 24 7.03 -1.46 -11.64
N PHE A 25 5.93 -1.33 -10.91
CA PHE A 25 5.78 -2.05 -9.65
C PHE A 25 5.71 -3.56 -9.85
N SER A 26 4.96 -4.06 -10.84
CA SER A 26 4.96 -5.49 -11.22
C SER A 26 6.36 -5.97 -11.59
N TYR A 27 7.17 -5.17 -12.29
CA TYR A 27 8.57 -5.50 -12.55
C TYR A 27 9.41 -5.61 -11.28
N THR A 28 9.20 -4.72 -10.30
CA THR A 28 9.85 -4.78 -8.98
C THR A 28 9.45 -6.02 -8.20
N LEU A 29 8.17 -6.40 -8.20
CA LEU A 29 7.70 -7.60 -7.51
C LEU A 29 8.29 -8.91 -8.07
N ASN A 30 8.76 -8.89 -9.31
CA ASN A 30 9.51 -10.01 -9.92
C ASN A 30 10.99 -10.05 -9.52
N LYS A 31 11.49 -9.07 -8.76
CA LYS A 31 12.86 -9.05 -8.26
C LYS A 31 13.00 -9.88 -6.99
N LYS A 32 14.23 -10.29 -6.72
CA LYS A 32 14.54 -11.05 -5.51
C LYS A 32 14.35 -10.16 -4.28
N ILE A 33 13.63 -10.66 -3.28
CA ILE A 33 13.59 -10.04 -1.96
C ILE A 33 14.97 -10.17 -1.30
N LYS A 34 15.56 -9.03 -0.96
CA LYS A 34 16.86 -8.89 -0.29
C LYS A 34 16.70 -9.01 1.22
N ASN A 35 15.75 -8.26 1.80
CA ASN A 35 15.48 -8.24 3.24
C ASN A 35 13.97 -8.17 3.53
N ILE A 36 13.59 -8.65 4.71
CA ILE A 36 12.23 -8.58 5.25
C ILE A 36 12.30 -8.03 6.65
N TYR A 37 11.51 -7.01 6.93
CA TYR A 37 11.44 -6.37 8.24
C TYR A 37 10.03 -6.49 8.78
N ASN A 38 9.89 -7.01 10.00
CA ASN A 38 8.60 -7.04 10.69
C ASN A 38 8.35 -5.69 11.37
N LEU A 39 7.36 -4.95 10.88
CA LEU A 39 6.98 -3.65 11.42
C LEU A 39 5.89 -3.85 12.48
N GLN A 40 6.29 -4.25 13.69
CA GLN A 40 5.36 -4.47 14.83
C GLN A 40 4.77 -3.18 15.45
N GLN A 41 4.89 -2.02 14.79
CA GLN A 41 4.42 -0.74 15.36
C GLN A 41 2.91 -0.48 15.17
N GLY A 42 2.17 -1.39 14.53
CA GLY A 42 0.72 -1.27 14.29
C GLY A 42 -0.12 -2.36 14.96
N THR A 43 -1.45 -2.20 14.93
CA THR A 43 -2.41 -3.21 15.42
C THR A 43 -2.55 -4.42 14.49
N ASN A 44 -2.17 -4.26 13.23
CA ASN A 44 -2.10 -5.32 12.21
C ASN A 44 -0.65 -5.70 11.94
N SER A 45 -0.43 -6.94 11.53
CA SER A 45 0.91 -7.38 11.11
C SER A 45 1.26 -6.76 9.76
N ASN A 46 2.45 -6.16 9.66
CA ASN A 46 2.96 -5.55 8.43
C ASN A 46 4.41 -5.99 8.20
N LEU A 47 4.74 -6.36 6.97
CA LEU A 47 6.10 -6.72 6.56
C LEU A 47 6.62 -5.71 5.54
N LEU A 48 7.73 -5.06 5.83
CA LEU A 48 8.46 -4.28 4.83
C LEU A 48 9.40 -5.21 4.07
N LEU A 49 9.28 -5.21 2.75
CA LEU A 49 10.09 -5.98 1.83
C LEU A 49 11.05 -5.02 1.13
N GLU A 50 12.35 -5.34 1.16
CA GLU A 50 13.38 -4.68 0.35
C GLU A 50 13.74 -5.61 -0.81
N PHE A 51 13.69 -5.09 -2.04
CA PHE A 51 14.02 -5.83 -3.24
C PHE A 51 15.48 -5.60 -3.66
N SER A 52 16.00 -6.47 -4.54
CA SER A 52 17.39 -6.38 -5.01
C SER A 52 17.71 -5.12 -5.82
N ASN A 53 16.70 -4.40 -6.31
CA ASN A 53 16.83 -3.09 -6.97
C ASN A 53 16.69 -1.91 -5.98
N GLU A 54 16.75 -2.16 -4.67
CA GLU A 54 16.65 -1.15 -3.61
C GLU A 54 15.29 -0.43 -3.54
N GLU A 55 14.27 -0.98 -4.22
CA GLU A 55 12.89 -0.58 -4.02
C GLU A 55 12.27 -1.32 -2.84
N TYR A 56 11.19 -0.74 -2.31
CA TYR A 56 10.52 -1.24 -1.12
C TYR A 56 9.02 -1.40 -1.35
N ALA A 57 8.44 -2.41 -0.69
CA ALA A 57 7.00 -2.60 -0.61
C ALA A 57 6.56 -2.96 0.80
N ILE A 58 5.35 -2.56 1.18
CA ILE A 58 4.69 -3.01 2.39
C ILE A 58 3.74 -4.13 2.04
N TYR A 59 3.86 -5.26 2.72
CA TYR A 59 2.95 -6.40 2.61
C TYR A 59 2.11 -6.53 3.87
N LYS A 60 0.79 -6.62 3.70
CA LYS A 60 -0.21 -6.78 4.76
C LYS A 60 -0.95 -8.11 4.56
N PRO A 61 -0.55 -9.18 5.28
CA PRO A 61 -1.19 -10.48 5.16
C PRO A 61 -2.60 -10.47 5.77
N GLU A 62 -3.51 -11.24 5.16
CA GLU A 62 -4.86 -11.53 5.67
C GLU A 62 -4.80 -12.12 7.08
N LEU A 63 -3.88 -13.07 7.32
CA LEU A 63 -3.68 -13.71 8.62
C LEU A 63 -3.22 -12.74 9.72
N GLY A 64 -2.72 -11.56 9.33
CA GLY A 64 -2.25 -10.52 10.22
C GLY A 64 -3.30 -9.47 10.55
N GLU A 65 -4.52 -9.59 10.03
CA GLU A 65 -5.60 -8.64 10.24
C GLU A 65 -6.19 -8.75 11.65
N ARG A 66 -6.39 -7.60 12.26
CA ARG A 66 -7.24 -7.45 13.43
C ARG A 66 -8.67 -7.17 12.96
N PRO A 67 -9.66 -7.97 13.38
CA PRO A 67 -11.05 -7.73 13.03
C PRO A 67 -11.52 -6.34 13.46
N LEU A 68 -12.30 -5.70 12.60
CA LEU A 68 -13.03 -4.47 12.89
C LEU A 68 -14.53 -4.80 12.97
N TYR A 69 -15.27 -4.14 13.86
CA TYR A 69 -16.67 -4.48 14.11
C TYR A 69 -17.60 -4.13 12.93
N ASP A 70 -17.17 -3.18 12.10
CA ASP A 70 -17.88 -2.61 10.97
C ASP A 70 -17.60 -3.34 9.64
N PHE A 71 -16.68 -4.31 9.62
CA PHE A 71 -16.32 -5.06 8.41
C PHE A 71 -16.23 -6.57 8.63
N PRO A 72 -16.54 -7.39 7.61
CA PRO A 72 -16.23 -8.82 7.65
C PRO A 72 -14.74 -9.07 7.88
N SER A 73 -14.41 -10.06 8.71
CA SER A 73 -13.03 -10.48 8.97
C SER A 73 -12.33 -10.99 7.70
N GLY A 74 -11.00 -10.81 7.61
CA GLY A 74 -10.19 -11.34 6.49
C GLY A 74 -10.38 -10.59 5.17
N CYS A 75 -10.85 -9.34 5.23
CA CYS A 75 -11.18 -8.54 4.05
C CYS A 75 -10.48 -7.18 4.01
N LEU A 76 -9.65 -6.82 4.99
CA LEU A 76 -9.02 -5.49 5.04
C LEU A 76 -8.00 -5.31 3.90
N TYR A 77 -7.20 -6.32 3.58
CA TYR A 77 -6.26 -6.27 2.45
C TYR A 77 -6.97 -6.03 1.10
N LYS A 78 -8.21 -6.54 0.96
CA LYS A 78 -9.03 -6.31 -0.23
C LYS A 78 -9.47 -4.86 -0.33
N ARG A 79 -9.67 -4.18 0.81
CA ARG A 79 -10.01 -2.75 0.84
C ARG A 79 -8.84 -1.88 0.41
N GLU A 80 -7.61 -2.26 0.72
CA GLU A 80 -6.40 -1.57 0.24
C GLU A 80 -6.34 -1.61 -1.31
N TYR A 81 -6.49 -2.80 -1.88
CA TYR A 81 -6.57 -2.99 -3.34
C TYR A 81 -7.75 -2.23 -3.96
N ALA A 82 -8.95 -2.37 -3.39
CA ALA A 82 -10.14 -1.71 -3.91
C ALA A 82 -10.02 -0.17 -3.89
N SER A 83 -9.40 0.39 -2.85
CA SER A 83 -9.14 1.83 -2.77
C SER A 83 -8.23 2.28 -3.90
N TYR A 84 -7.14 1.54 -4.15
CA TYR A 84 -6.24 1.83 -5.26
C TYR A 84 -6.93 1.74 -6.64
N ILE A 85 -7.70 0.68 -6.91
CA ILE A 85 -8.45 0.56 -8.18
C ILE A 85 -9.47 1.70 -8.32
N PHE A 86 -10.16 2.06 -7.25
CA PHE A 86 -11.12 3.16 -7.28
C PHE A 86 -10.45 4.51 -7.52
N SER A 87 -9.25 4.73 -6.97
CA SER A 87 -8.49 5.95 -7.24
C SER A 87 -8.02 6.05 -8.69
N LEU A 88 -7.65 4.92 -9.31
CA LEU A 88 -7.33 4.89 -10.74
C LEU A 88 -8.54 5.27 -11.59
N LEU A 89 -9.73 4.71 -11.28
CA LEU A 89 -10.97 5.02 -11.99
C LEU A 89 -11.37 6.50 -11.90
N LEU A 90 -11.17 7.12 -10.74
CA LEU A 90 -11.43 8.54 -10.54
C LEU A 90 -10.32 9.44 -11.09
N GLY A 91 -9.13 8.90 -11.31
CA GLY A 91 -7.90 9.66 -11.60
C GLY A 91 -7.34 10.41 -10.40
N TRP A 92 -7.86 10.17 -9.20
CA TRP A 92 -7.41 10.73 -7.93
C TRP A 92 -8.02 9.96 -6.74
N PRO A 93 -7.42 10.03 -5.54
CA PRO A 93 -6.11 10.60 -5.26
C PRO A 93 -4.97 9.70 -5.77
N ASN A 94 -3.73 10.18 -5.74
CA ASN A 94 -2.58 9.36 -6.11
C ASN A 94 -2.31 8.34 -4.99
N ILE A 95 -2.95 7.17 -5.07
CA ILE A 95 -2.65 6.03 -4.19
C ILE A 95 -1.52 5.22 -4.83
N PRO A 96 -0.47 4.84 -4.07
CA PRO A 96 0.62 4.03 -4.61
C PRO A 96 0.11 2.69 -5.18
N PRO A 97 0.75 2.14 -6.22
CA PRO A 97 0.44 0.81 -6.75
C PRO A 97 0.24 -0.22 -5.64
N THR A 98 -0.93 -0.84 -5.61
CA THR A 98 -1.35 -1.78 -4.57
C THR A 98 -1.99 -2.99 -5.22
N PHE A 99 -1.46 -4.20 -5.00
CA PHE A 99 -1.90 -5.45 -5.61
C PHE A 99 -2.29 -6.49 -4.55
N ILE A 100 -3.06 -7.50 -4.95
CA ILE A 100 -3.29 -8.69 -4.13
C ILE A 100 -2.30 -9.77 -4.57
N VAL A 101 -1.58 -10.33 -3.60
CA VAL A 101 -0.57 -11.36 -3.81
C VAL A 101 -0.73 -12.53 -2.84
N ASN A 102 -0.15 -13.67 -3.20
CA ASN A 102 0.21 -14.72 -2.25
C ASN A 102 1.73 -14.72 -2.07
N ILE A 103 2.20 -14.75 -0.82
CA ILE A 103 3.62 -14.90 -0.48
C ILE A 103 3.76 -16.06 0.50
N ASP A 104 4.31 -17.18 0.08
CA ASP A 104 4.55 -18.32 0.98
C ASP A 104 5.69 -18.00 1.96
N PRO A 105 5.57 -18.28 3.28
CA PRO A 105 4.49 -18.98 3.97
C PRO A 105 3.42 -18.04 4.59
N TYR A 106 3.43 -16.75 4.26
CA TYR A 106 2.55 -15.73 4.85
C TYR A 106 1.12 -15.72 4.29
N GLY A 107 0.88 -16.37 3.15
CA GLY A 107 -0.45 -16.52 2.55
C GLY A 107 -0.85 -15.31 1.69
N HIS A 108 -2.17 -15.07 1.60
CA HIS A 108 -2.76 -13.97 0.85
C HIS A 108 -2.65 -12.64 1.59
N GLY A 109 -2.54 -11.55 0.83
CA GLY A 109 -2.56 -10.20 1.37
C GLY A 109 -2.41 -9.14 0.30
N SER A 110 -2.38 -7.88 0.72
CA SER A 110 -2.12 -6.74 -0.16
C SER A 110 -0.65 -6.36 -0.09
N ILE A 111 -0.05 -6.05 -1.23
CA ILE A 111 1.30 -5.48 -1.32
C ILE A 111 1.22 -4.10 -1.97
N GLN A 112 1.87 -3.11 -1.38
CA GLN A 112 1.84 -1.71 -1.84
C GLN A 112 3.25 -1.14 -1.96
N LYS A 113 3.49 -0.38 -3.04
CA LYS A 113 4.75 0.35 -3.24
C LYS A 113 4.98 1.35 -2.12
N ILE A 114 6.18 1.37 -1.54
CA ILE A 114 6.57 2.40 -0.57
C ILE A 114 6.91 3.70 -1.32
N ILE A 115 6.40 4.80 -0.78
CA ILE A 115 6.73 6.16 -1.23
C ILE A 115 7.49 6.86 -0.11
N PHE A 116 8.60 7.51 -0.48
CA PHE A 116 9.41 8.29 0.45
C PHE A 116 8.89 9.74 0.52
N ASN A 117 8.62 10.20 1.74
CA ASN A 117 8.16 11.56 1.97
C ASN A 117 9.32 12.57 1.79
N LYS A 118 9.09 13.65 1.05
CA LYS A 118 10.00 14.78 0.83
C LYS A 118 10.29 15.63 2.08
N GLY A 119 9.86 15.17 3.24
CA GLY A 119 10.12 15.79 4.55
C GLY A 119 9.09 16.84 4.99
N LEU A 120 8.05 17.10 4.20
CA LEU A 120 6.93 17.94 4.64
C LEU A 120 5.99 17.14 5.55
N ASN A 121 5.52 17.76 6.62
CA ASN A 121 4.49 17.18 7.47
C ASN A 121 3.09 17.66 7.05
N TYR A 122 2.07 17.04 7.63
CA TYR A 122 0.66 17.35 7.37
C TYR A 122 0.32 18.84 7.51
N PHE A 123 0.84 19.53 8.54
CA PHE A 123 0.50 20.93 8.79
C PHE A 123 1.10 21.87 7.74
N ASP A 124 2.25 21.51 7.19
CA ASP A 124 2.85 22.25 6.08
C ASP A 124 2.05 22.02 4.80
N LEU A 125 1.72 20.75 4.49
CA LEU A 125 0.92 20.40 3.32
C LEU A 125 -0.47 21.04 3.35
N LEU A 126 -1.12 21.10 4.51
CA LEU A 126 -2.45 21.68 4.64
C LEU A 126 -2.49 23.15 4.20
N LYS A 127 -1.40 23.91 4.39
CA LYS A 127 -1.29 25.31 3.99
C LYS A 127 -1.15 25.50 2.48
N ILE A 128 -0.52 24.54 1.80
CA ILE A 128 -0.13 24.68 0.38
C ILE A 128 -0.96 23.84 -0.59
N LYS A 129 -1.61 22.77 -0.11
CA LYS A 129 -2.36 21.79 -0.92
C LYS A 129 -3.79 21.61 -0.39
N THR A 130 -4.38 22.63 0.22
CA THR A 130 -5.71 22.56 0.89
C THR A 130 -6.80 21.93 0.01
N ASN A 131 -6.82 22.25 -1.28
CA ASN A 131 -7.81 21.69 -2.22
C ASN A 131 -7.67 20.17 -2.42
N ASP A 132 -6.46 19.62 -2.30
CA ASP A 132 -6.25 18.17 -2.41
C ASP A 132 -6.78 17.44 -1.16
N PHE A 133 -6.72 18.07 0.02
CA PHE A 133 -7.35 17.52 1.22
C PHE A 133 -8.88 17.45 1.11
N PHE A 134 -9.52 18.41 0.42
CA PHE A 134 -10.96 18.30 0.12
C PHE A 134 -11.27 17.11 -0.77
N LYS A 135 -10.44 16.84 -1.79
CA LYS A 135 -10.57 15.63 -2.60
C LYS A 135 -10.40 14.39 -1.73
N PHE A 136 -9.40 14.33 -0.85
CA PHE A 136 -9.19 13.18 0.02
C PHE A 136 -10.40 12.89 0.91
N ALA A 137 -11.05 13.93 1.46
CA ALA A 137 -12.26 13.77 2.25
C ALA A 137 -13.44 13.21 1.42
N ILE A 138 -13.61 13.67 0.18
CA ILE A 138 -14.63 13.12 -0.74
C ILE A 138 -14.31 11.65 -1.05
N PHE A 139 -13.06 11.34 -1.35
CA PHE A 139 -12.62 9.98 -1.63
C PHE A 139 -12.92 9.05 -0.45
N ASP A 140 -12.51 9.45 0.76
CA ASP A 140 -12.74 8.72 1.99
C ASP A 140 -14.22 8.44 2.25
N TYR A 141 -15.07 9.44 2.01
CA TYR A 141 -16.51 9.27 2.11
C TYR A 141 -17.02 8.21 1.12
N LEU A 142 -16.56 8.24 -0.13
CA LEU A 142 -16.97 7.29 -1.17
C LEU A 142 -16.53 5.84 -0.86
N ILE A 143 -15.35 5.64 -0.29
CA ILE A 143 -14.83 4.30 0.03
C ILE A 143 -15.14 3.84 1.47
N ASN A 144 -15.89 4.65 2.22
CA ASN A 144 -16.18 4.45 3.63
C ASN A 144 -14.90 4.26 4.46
N ASN A 145 -13.95 5.20 4.35
CA ASN A 145 -12.72 5.24 5.15
C ASN A 145 -12.81 6.36 6.19
N ALA A 146 -12.82 6.00 7.48
CA ALA A 146 -12.89 6.95 8.58
C ALA A 146 -11.55 7.16 9.31
N ASP A 147 -10.48 6.47 8.92
CA ASP A 147 -9.19 6.45 9.64
C ASP A 147 -8.05 7.12 8.86
N ARG A 148 -8.34 8.14 8.03
CA ARG A 148 -7.29 8.93 7.39
C ARG A 148 -6.59 9.79 8.45
N LYS A 149 -5.29 9.55 8.63
CA LYS A 149 -4.40 10.31 9.51
C LYS A 149 -3.53 11.26 8.70
N GLY A 150 -3.09 12.36 9.31
CA GLY A 150 -2.22 13.33 8.64
C GLY A 150 -0.94 12.71 8.06
N GLY A 151 -0.37 11.72 8.74
CA GLY A 151 0.80 10.97 8.25
C GLY A 151 0.55 10.08 7.03
N HIS A 152 -0.70 9.86 6.61
CA HIS A 152 -1.04 9.17 5.37
C HIS A 152 -0.97 10.10 4.15
N CYS A 153 -0.88 11.41 4.38
CA CYS A 153 -0.80 12.42 3.34
C CYS A 153 0.65 12.88 3.25
N ILE A 154 1.33 12.45 2.18
CA ILE A 154 2.74 12.74 1.95
C ILE A 154 2.90 13.40 0.58
N LEU A 155 4.03 14.09 0.41
CA LEU A 155 4.44 14.60 -0.89
C LEU A 155 5.72 13.85 -1.28
N ASP A 156 5.70 13.22 -2.45
CA ASP A 156 6.90 12.62 -3.02
C ASP A 156 7.72 13.67 -3.79
N ASP A 157 8.80 13.23 -4.44
CA ASP A 157 9.64 14.14 -5.20
C ASP A 157 9.04 14.57 -6.56
N GLU A 158 8.02 13.86 -7.04
CA GLU A 158 7.44 14.03 -8.38
C GLU A 158 6.18 14.91 -8.42
N ASN A 159 5.64 15.34 -7.26
CA ASN A 159 4.36 16.09 -7.13
C ASN A 159 4.43 17.46 -6.41
#